data_AF-A0A3A4WZF3-F1
#
_entry.id   AF-A0A3A4WZF3-F1
#
_cell.length_a   1.000
_cell.length_b   1.000
_cell.length_c   1.000
_cell.angle_alpha   90.00
_cell.angle_beta   90.00
_cell.angle_gamma   90.00
#
_symmetry.space_group_name_H-M   'P 1'
#
loop_
_entity.id
_entity.type
_entity.pdbx_description
1 polymer ?
#
loop_
_entity_poly.entity_id
_entity_poly.type
_entity_poly.pdbx_seq_one_letter_code
_entity_poly.pdbx_strand_id
1 'polypeptide(L)'
;MEDLLEKDTNKPLPARIPLRQKIRTWLIQIRRLEGEPHYIARGLAIGVFIGVTPTMPFHTILAVSLAFLFHGSRPAAILGVWAGNPLTIPFFYFASYEIGTMLLGISTPFDSQMICSLTQFLELGLEITIAMIIGGILLAAPFGLITYILTWKIYGRTGNRKSG
;
A
#
# COMPACT_ATOMS: atom_id res chain seq x y z
N MET A 1 42.77 -9.58 7.41
CA MET A 1 41.79 -8.53 7.03
C MET A 1 40.38 -9.13 6.93
N GLU A 2 40.26 -10.46 6.74
CA GLU A 2 39.06 -11.29 6.94
C GLU A 2 38.35 -11.16 8.32
N ASP A 3 39.10 -11.02 9.42
CA ASP A 3 38.54 -11.05 10.80
C ASP A 3 37.58 -9.90 11.17
N LEU A 4 37.49 -8.84 10.35
CA LEU A 4 36.61 -7.69 10.61
C LEU A 4 35.25 -7.79 9.92
N LEU A 5 35.03 -8.80 9.06
CA LEU A 5 33.75 -8.99 8.34
C LEU A 5 32.88 -10.10 8.94
N GLU A 6 33.44 -10.99 9.75
CA GLU A 6 32.69 -12.11 10.36
C GLU A 6 32.01 -11.73 11.68
N LYS A 7 32.43 -10.62 12.32
CA LYS A 7 31.96 -10.26 13.67
C LYS A 7 30.59 -9.57 13.72
N ASP A 8 30.04 -9.17 12.57
CA ASP A 8 28.76 -8.43 12.50
C ASP A 8 27.56 -9.29 12.02
N THR A 9 27.80 -10.54 11.61
CA THR A 9 26.74 -11.46 11.16
C THR A 9 26.11 -12.25 12.29
N ASN A 10 26.77 -12.35 13.46
CA ASN A 10 26.33 -13.20 14.57
C ASN A 10 25.73 -12.40 15.75
N LYS A 11 25.25 -11.18 15.49
CA LYS A 11 24.51 -10.40 16.48
C LYS A 11 23.04 -10.82 16.42
N PRO A 12 22.42 -11.30 17.50
CA PRO A 12 21.00 -11.61 17.50
C PRO A 12 20.24 -10.36 17.08
N LEU A 13 19.39 -10.49 16.05
CA LEU A 13 18.59 -9.36 15.58
C LEU A 13 17.80 -8.79 16.76
N PRO A 14 17.86 -7.48 17.00
CA PRO A 14 17.17 -6.87 18.13
C PRO A 14 15.67 -7.16 18.04
N ALA A 15 15.08 -7.64 19.13
CA ALA A 15 13.67 -8.05 19.22
C ALA A 15 12.66 -6.95 18.84
N ARG A 16 13.10 -5.69 18.76
CA ARG A 16 12.33 -4.56 18.24
C ARG A 16 13.23 -3.69 17.37
N ILE A 17 13.00 -3.72 16.06
CA ILE A 17 13.66 -2.80 15.12
C ILE A 17 13.03 -1.41 15.31
N PRO A 18 13.76 -0.38 15.75
CA PRO A 18 13.22 0.97 15.90
C PRO A 18 12.71 1.50 14.55
N LEU A 19 11.63 2.27 14.56
CA LEU A 19 10.96 2.79 13.35
C LEU A 19 11.95 3.48 12.39
N ARG A 20 12.95 4.19 12.92
CA ARG A 20 14.03 4.83 12.15
C ARG A 20 14.86 3.84 11.34
N GLN A 21 15.15 2.67 11.88
CA GLN A 21 15.89 1.62 11.17
C GLN A 21 15.02 0.94 10.12
N LYS A 22 13.74 0.68 10.42
CA LYS A 22 12.78 0.13 9.44
C LYS A 22 12.66 1.05 8.22
N ILE A 23 12.52 2.35 8.45
CA ILE A 23 12.52 3.38 7.39
C ILE A 23 13.85 3.37 6.62
N ARG A 24 14.99 3.28 7.32
CA ARG A 24 16.31 3.25 6.67
C ARG A 24 16.49 2.02 5.77
N THR A 25 16.08 0.84 6.20
CA THR A 25 16.14 -0.39 5.40
C THR A 25 15.23 -0.29 4.17
N TRP A 26 14.01 0.21 4.36
CA TRP A 26 13.08 0.51 3.26
C TRP A 26 13.67 1.48 2.25
N LEU A 27 14.30 2.56 2.71
CA LEU A 27 14.96 3.54 1.83
C LEU A 27 16.14 2.95 1.07
N ILE A 28 16.92 2.04 1.68
CA ILE A 28 18.02 1.35 0.99
C ILE A 28 17.47 0.41 -0.07
N GLN A 29 16.39 -0.33 0.20
CA GLN A 29 15.72 -1.18 -0.79
C GLN A 29 15.18 -0.35 -1.96
N ILE A 30 14.53 0.79 -1.68
CA ILE A 30 14.05 1.72 -2.72
C ILE A 30 15.23 2.31 -3.53
N ARG A 31 16.37 2.60 -2.89
CA ARG A 31 17.59 3.08 -3.58
C ARG A 31 18.31 2.01 -4.41
N ARG A 32 18.13 0.73 -4.09
CA ARG A 32 18.62 -0.39 -4.90
C ARG A 32 17.76 -0.66 -6.13
N LEU A 33 16.58 -0.03 -6.23
CA LEU A 33 15.79 -0.07 -7.45
C LEU A 33 16.50 0.79 -8.49
N GLU A 34 17.05 0.13 -9.50
CA GLU A 34 17.60 0.78 -10.68
C GLU A 34 16.43 1.29 -11.54
N GLY A 35 16.39 2.59 -11.81
CA GLY A 35 15.37 3.19 -12.66
C GLY A 35 15.18 4.68 -12.45
N GLU A 36 14.61 5.34 -13.46
CA GLU A 36 14.24 6.75 -13.40
C GLU A 36 13.36 7.06 -12.17
N PRO A 37 13.55 8.21 -11.49
CA PRO A 37 12.72 8.63 -10.35
C PRO A 37 11.22 8.47 -10.58
N HIS A 38 10.75 8.79 -11.78
CA HIS A 38 9.35 8.67 -12.17
C HIS A 38 8.87 7.21 -12.26
N TYR A 39 9.74 6.28 -12.66
CA TYR A 39 9.44 4.85 -12.76
C TYR A 39 9.17 4.25 -11.36
N ILE A 40 10.02 4.61 -10.39
CA ILE A 40 9.88 4.17 -8.99
C ILE A 40 8.66 4.83 -8.33
N ALA A 41 8.48 6.14 -8.52
CA ALA A 41 7.35 6.89 -7.96
C ALA A 41 5.99 6.35 -8.44
N ARG A 42 5.86 6.01 -9.73
CA ARG A 42 4.64 5.39 -10.27
C ARG A 42 4.36 4.04 -9.63
N GLY A 43 5.37 3.17 -9.56
CA GLY A 43 5.23 1.86 -8.93
C GLY A 43 4.77 1.97 -7.47
N LEU A 44 5.44 2.82 -6.68
CA LEU A 44 5.10 3.02 -5.27
C LEU A 44 3.70 3.60 -5.08
N ALA A 45 3.32 4.60 -5.90
CA ALA A 45 1.99 5.21 -5.83
C ALA A 45 0.87 4.19 -6.13
N ILE A 46 1.05 3.35 -7.14
CA ILE A 46 0.11 2.26 -7.49
C ILE A 46 0.03 1.25 -6.33
N GLY A 47 1.17 0.89 -5.74
CA GLY A 47 1.21 0.00 -4.59
C GLY A 47 0.45 0.53 -3.38
N VAL A 48 0.67 1.79 -3.01
CA VAL A 48 -0.03 2.44 -1.90
C VAL A 48 -1.52 2.57 -2.20
N PHE A 49 -1.87 2.96 -3.43
CA PHE A 49 -3.27 3.04 -3.86
C PHE A 49 -3.99 1.69 -3.66
N ILE A 50 -3.40 0.60 -4.16
CA ILE A 50 -3.98 -0.73 -4.05
C ILE A 50 -3.97 -1.26 -2.60
N GLY A 51 -2.94 -0.93 -1.83
CA GLY A 51 -2.85 -1.30 -0.42
C GLY A 51 -3.87 -0.61 0.49
N VAL A 52 -4.34 0.59 0.12
CA VAL A 52 -5.41 1.31 0.84
C VAL A 52 -6.79 0.78 0.45
N THR A 53 -7.00 0.40 -0.82
CA THR A 53 -8.25 -0.25 -1.23
C THR A 53 -8.40 -1.64 -0.61
N PRO A 54 -9.63 -2.03 -0.19
CA PRO A 54 -9.88 -3.29 0.49
C PRO A 54 -9.89 -4.50 -0.48
N THR A 55 -8.75 -4.75 -1.13
CA THR A 55 -8.59 -5.76 -2.20
C THR A 55 -7.86 -7.02 -1.72
N MET A 56 -7.78 -7.25 -0.40
CA MET A 56 -7.29 -8.51 0.17
C MET A 56 -8.11 -9.72 -0.33
N PRO A 57 -7.48 -10.85 -0.68
CA PRO A 57 -6.04 -11.16 -0.64
C PRO A 57 -5.26 -10.81 -1.92
N PHE A 58 -5.95 -10.41 -3.00
CA PHE A 58 -5.38 -10.26 -4.34
C PHE A 58 -4.63 -8.93 -4.58
N HIS A 59 -4.60 -8.05 -3.59
CA HIS A 59 -4.00 -6.72 -3.64
C HIS A 59 -2.55 -6.72 -4.20
N THR A 60 -1.72 -7.71 -3.88
CA THR A 60 -0.31 -7.73 -4.35
C THR A 60 -0.25 -8.00 -5.85
N ILE A 61 -1.06 -8.96 -6.34
CA ILE A 61 -1.15 -9.28 -7.77
C ILE A 61 -1.71 -8.08 -8.52
N LEU A 62 -2.78 -7.46 -8.01
CA LEU A 62 -3.37 -6.26 -8.60
C LEU A 62 -2.37 -5.10 -8.68
N ALA A 63 -1.63 -4.84 -7.61
CA ALA A 63 -0.61 -3.80 -7.57
C ALA A 63 0.51 -4.04 -8.60
N VAL A 64 1.00 -5.28 -8.70
CA VAL A 64 2.06 -5.64 -9.66
C VAL A 64 1.55 -5.55 -11.10
N SER A 65 0.35 -6.03 -11.38
CA SER A 65 -0.28 -5.95 -12.71
C SER A 65 -0.51 -4.51 -13.15
N LEU A 66 -1.02 -3.66 -12.26
CA LEU A 66 -1.19 -2.23 -12.55
C LEU A 66 0.16 -1.53 -12.71
N ALA A 67 1.14 -1.84 -11.86
CA ALA A 67 2.49 -1.30 -12.02
C ALA A 67 3.11 -1.71 -13.36
N PHE A 68 2.87 -2.95 -13.82
CA PHE A 68 3.29 -3.39 -15.14
C PHE A 68 2.58 -2.60 -16.25
N LEU A 69 1.25 -2.45 -16.17
CA LEU A 69 0.44 -1.74 -17.17
C LEU A 69 0.82 -0.26 -17.30
N PHE A 70 1.09 0.42 -16.17
CA PHE A 70 1.48 1.83 -16.15
C PHE A 70 2.99 2.07 -16.29
N HIS A 71 3.76 1.05 -16.68
CA HIS A 71 5.21 1.12 -16.81
C HIS A 71 5.88 1.69 -15.54
N GLY A 72 5.50 1.17 -14.38
CA GLY A 72 6.06 1.48 -13.06
C GLY A 72 6.88 0.32 -12.48
N SER A 73 7.67 0.62 -11.46
CA SER A 73 8.50 -0.38 -10.78
C SER A 73 7.66 -1.41 -10.02
N ARG A 74 7.68 -2.66 -10.48
CA ARG A 74 7.00 -3.79 -9.85
C ARG A 74 7.47 -4.00 -8.39
N PRO A 75 8.79 -4.00 -8.08
CA PRO A 75 9.24 -4.07 -6.69
C PRO A 75 8.78 -2.87 -5.86
N ALA A 76 8.76 -1.66 -6.42
CA ALA A 76 8.24 -0.49 -5.70
C ALA A 76 6.74 -0.62 -5.41
N ALA A 77 5.96 -1.24 -6.29
CA ALA A 77 4.54 -1.50 -6.06
C ALA A 77 4.30 -2.48 -4.91
N ILE A 78 5.07 -3.58 -4.84
CA ILE A 78 5.00 -4.52 -3.72
C ILE A 78 5.33 -3.81 -2.41
N LEU A 79 6.36 -2.98 -2.40
CA LEU A 79 6.70 -2.13 -1.26
C LEU A 79 5.55 -1.15 -0.95
N GLY A 80 4.93 -0.52 -1.94
CA GLY A 80 3.81 0.40 -1.70
C GLY A 80 2.64 -0.28 -0.99
N VAL A 81 2.31 -1.51 -1.39
CA VAL A 81 1.29 -2.32 -0.72
C VAL A 81 1.69 -2.62 0.72
N TRP A 82 2.92 -3.11 0.92
CA TRP A 82 3.39 -3.57 2.23
C TRP A 82 3.76 -2.43 3.19
N ALA A 83 3.63 -1.17 2.74
CA ALA A 83 3.75 -0.01 3.61
C ALA A 83 2.61 0.05 4.65
N GLY A 84 1.48 -0.61 4.38
CA GLY A 84 0.38 -0.74 5.33
C GLY A 84 0.77 -1.47 6.61
N ASN A 85 0.35 -0.94 7.76
CA ASN A 85 0.54 -1.58 9.06
C ASN A 85 -0.70 -2.46 9.37
N PRO A 86 -0.56 -3.70 9.89
CA PRO A 86 -1.70 -4.49 10.36
C PRO A 86 -2.68 -3.72 11.25
N LEU A 87 -2.20 -2.75 12.02
CA LEU A 87 -3.02 -1.86 12.84
C LEU A 87 -3.82 -0.83 12.02
N THR A 88 -3.28 -0.35 10.90
CA THR A 88 -3.94 0.66 10.06
C THR A 88 -4.93 0.04 9.08
N ILE A 89 -4.82 -1.26 8.76
CA ILE A 89 -5.71 -1.95 7.82
C ILE A 89 -7.18 -1.87 8.26
N PRO A 90 -7.57 -2.25 9.50
CA PRO A 90 -8.96 -2.14 9.94
C PRO A 90 -9.49 -0.70 9.86
N PHE A 91 -8.64 0.29 10.14
CA PHE A 91 -9.01 1.71 10.07
C PHE A 91 -9.34 2.13 8.62
N PHE A 92 -8.50 1.76 7.65
CA PHE A 92 -8.78 2.05 6.23
C PHE A 92 -10.03 1.30 5.72
N TYR A 93 -10.27 0.07 6.21
CA TYR A 93 -11.44 -0.71 5.85
C TYR A 93 -12.73 -0.09 6.39
N PHE A 94 -12.72 0.35 7.66
CA PHE A 94 -13.85 1.04 8.26
C PHE A 94 -14.13 2.38 7.56
N ALA A 95 -13.08 3.19 7.32
CA ALA A 95 -13.22 4.47 6.63
C ALA A 95 -13.72 4.30 5.18
N SER A 96 -13.25 3.28 4.45
CA SER A 96 -13.73 3.00 3.09
C SER A 96 -15.18 2.52 3.08
N TYR A 97 -15.59 1.73 4.07
CA TYR A 97 -16.99 1.35 4.24
C TYR A 97 -17.87 2.56 4.55
N GLU A 98 -17.51 3.39 5.53
CA GLU A 98 -18.29 4.57 5.94
C GLU A 98 -18.44 5.58 4.80
N ILE A 99 -17.35 5.87 4.07
CA ILE A 99 -17.39 6.74 2.89
C ILE A 99 -18.27 6.11 1.80
N GLY A 100 -18.15 4.81 1.58
CA GLY A 100 -18.90 4.07 0.57
C GLY A 100 -20.40 4.06 0.82
N THR A 101 -20.81 3.74 2.05
CA THR A 101 -22.23 3.71 2.45
C THR A 101 -22.84 5.10 2.46
N MET A 102 -22.10 6.11 2.90
CA MET A 102 -22.54 7.50 2.84
C MET A 102 -22.77 7.97 1.40
N LEU A 103 -21.89 7.55 0.46
CA LEU A 103 -22.02 7.93 -0.95
C LEU A 103 -23.15 7.20 -1.67
N LEU A 104 -23.34 5.91 -1.37
CA LEU A 104 -24.39 5.09 -1.98
C LEU A 104 -25.75 5.25 -1.28
N GLY A 105 -25.82 5.98 -0.16
CA GLY A 105 -27.04 6.10 0.65
C GLY A 105 -27.46 4.78 1.30
N ILE A 106 -26.55 3.80 1.37
CA ILE A 106 -26.83 2.48 1.91
C ILE A 106 -26.87 2.59 3.43
N SER A 107 -28.08 2.65 3.96
CA SER A 107 -28.36 2.58 5.38
C SER A 107 -28.63 1.13 5.76
N THR A 108 -27.66 0.23 5.59
CA THR A 108 -27.79 -1.12 6.13
C THR A 108 -27.15 -1.12 7.51
N PRO A 109 -27.94 -1.16 8.60
CA PRO A 109 -27.38 -1.59 9.86
C PRO A 109 -26.86 -3.01 9.62
N PHE A 110 -25.76 -3.38 10.28
CA PHE A 110 -25.43 -4.78 10.56
C PHE A 110 -26.55 -5.36 11.44
N ASP A 111 -27.75 -5.48 10.92
CA ASP A 111 -28.86 -6.11 11.59
C ASP A 111 -28.69 -7.62 11.36
N SER A 112 -28.08 -8.26 12.35
CA SER A 112 -27.81 -9.69 12.37
C SER A 112 -29.08 -10.55 12.29
N GLN A 113 -30.26 -9.93 12.34
CA GLN A 113 -31.56 -10.58 12.28
C GLN A 113 -32.04 -10.88 10.83
N MET A 114 -31.40 -10.33 9.80
CA MET A 114 -31.86 -10.49 8.39
C MET A 114 -31.19 -11.63 7.59
N ILE A 115 -30.21 -12.35 8.15
CA ILE A 115 -29.50 -13.40 7.41
C ILE A 115 -30.15 -14.76 7.69
N CYS A 116 -31.27 -15.05 7.03
CA CYS A 116 -31.92 -16.36 7.10
C CYS A 116 -31.63 -17.24 5.88
N SER A 117 -31.09 -16.67 4.79
CA SER A 117 -30.77 -17.37 3.55
C SER A 117 -29.36 -17.06 3.04
N LEU A 118 -28.74 -18.03 2.35
CA LEU A 118 -27.48 -17.84 1.63
C LEU A 118 -27.57 -16.75 0.56
N THR A 119 -28.74 -16.59 -0.07
CA THR A 119 -28.96 -15.54 -1.09
C THR A 119 -28.91 -14.14 -0.48
N GLN A 120 -29.55 -13.94 0.67
CA GLN A 120 -29.52 -12.67 1.42
C GLN A 120 -28.12 -12.35 1.92
N PHE A 121 -27.36 -13.36 2.35
CA PHE A 121 -25.96 -13.19 2.71
C PHE A 121 -25.10 -12.70 1.52
N LEU A 122 -25.29 -13.29 0.34
CA LEU A 122 -24.56 -12.91 -0.87
C LEU A 122 -24.91 -11.50 -1.34
N GLU A 123 -26.20 -11.14 -1.34
CA GLU A 123 -26.66 -9.80 -1.71
C GLU A 123 -26.09 -8.73 -0.77
N LEU A 124 -26.19 -8.94 0.55
CA LEU A 124 -25.63 -8.02 1.54
C LEU A 124 -24.10 -7.93 1.44
N GLY A 125 -23.42 -9.07 1.22
CA GLY A 125 -21.97 -9.12 1.03
C GLY A 125 -21.51 -8.36 -0.22
N LEU A 126 -22.25 -8.46 -1.32
CA LEU A 126 -21.97 -7.71 -2.55
C LEU A 126 -22.18 -6.21 -2.35
N GLU A 127 -23.26 -5.82 -1.70
CA GLU A 127 -23.57 -4.41 -1.43
C GLU A 127 -22.49 -3.75 -0.56
N ILE A 128 -22.07 -4.42 0.52
CA ILE A 128 -20.95 -3.98 1.37
C ILE A 128 -19.65 -3.91 0.56
N THR A 129 -19.37 -4.93 -0.26
CA THR A 129 -18.15 -4.97 -1.09
C THR A 129 -18.11 -3.81 -2.09
N ILE A 130 -19.23 -3.50 -2.75
CA ILE A 130 -19.34 -2.38 -3.70
C ILE A 130 -19.13 -1.04 -2.97
N ALA A 131 -19.76 -0.86 -1.81
CA ALA A 131 -19.56 0.32 -0.98
C ALA A 131 -18.08 0.50 -0.61
N MET A 132 -17.45 -0.56 -0.12
CA MET A 132 -16.04 -0.56 0.27
C MET A 132 -15.08 -0.30 -0.90
N ILE A 133 -15.37 -0.83 -2.10
CA ILE A 133 -14.56 -0.55 -3.29
C ILE A 133 -14.66 0.93 -3.66
N ILE A 134 -15.88 1.49 -3.68
CA ILE A 134 -16.11 2.89 -4.08
C ILE A 134 -15.47 3.84 -3.06
N GLY A 135 -15.74 3.65 -1.78
CA GLY A 135 -15.12 4.46 -0.72
C GLY A 135 -13.60 4.25 -0.64
N GLY A 136 -13.13 3.04 -0.92
CA GLY A 136 -11.72 2.70 -0.99
C GLY A 136 -10.98 3.41 -2.11
N ILE A 137 -11.55 3.48 -3.32
CA ILE A 137 -10.98 4.23 -4.45
C ILE A 137 -10.88 5.72 -4.12
N LEU A 138 -11.95 6.28 -3.55
CA LEU A 138 -12.00 7.68 -3.16
C LEU A 138 -10.93 8.01 -2.11
N LEU A 139 -10.80 7.14 -1.11
CA LEU A 139 -9.81 7.27 -0.05
C LEU A 139 -8.39 7.07 -0.58
N ALA A 140 -8.17 6.08 -1.44
CA ALA A 140 -6.85 5.73 -1.97
C ALA A 140 -6.27 6.79 -2.93
N ALA A 141 -7.12 7.53 -3.65
CA ALA A 141 -6.70 8.55 -4.61
C ALA A 141 -5.73 9.61 -4.00
N PRO A 142 -6.06 10.30 -2.89
CA PRO A 142 -5.14 11.25 -2.27
C PRO A 142 -3.86 10.57 -1.73
N PHE A 143 -3.94 9.36 -1.15
CA PHE A 143 -2.74 8.66 -0.65
C PHE A 143 -1.77 8.28 -1.79
N GLY A 144 -2.30 7.79 -2.91
CA GLY A 144 -1.51 7.49 -4.10
C GLY A 144 -0.84 8.74 -4.67
N LEU A 145 -1.58 9.85 -4.77
CA LEU A 145 -1.05 11.13 -5.26
C LEU A 145 0.04 11.69 -4.35
N ILE A 146 -0.18 11.71 -3.03
CA ILE A 146 0.82 12.15 -2.04
C ILE A 146 2.08 11.31 -2.15
N THR A 147 1.94 9.98 -2.29
CA THR A 147 3.07 9.05 -2.43
C THR A 147 3.88 9.35 -3.69
N TYR A 148 3.21 9.61 -4.81
CA TYR A 148 3.88 10.00 -6.06
C TYR A 148 4.70 11.28 -5.89
N ILE A 149 4.07 12.34 -5.35
CA ILE A 149 4.72 13.65 -5.16
C ILE A 149 5.90 13.53 -4.18
N LEU A 150 5.72 12.81 -3.08
CA LEU A 150 6.77 12.62 -2.06
C LEU A 150 7.97 11.89 -2.66
N THR A 151 7.71 10.80 -3.40
CA THR A 151 8.78 10.00 -4.02
C THR A 151 9.54 10.81 -5.06
N TRP A 152 8.82 11.55 -5.92
CA TRP A 152 9.46 12.45 -6.88
C TRP A 152 10.29 13.51 -6.15
N LYS A 153 9.76 14.20 -5.14
CA LYS A 153 10.49 15.26 -4.42
C LYS A 153 11.76 14.75 -3.73
N ILE A 154 11.75 13.52 -3.22
CA ILE A 154 12.92 12.89 -2.60
C ILE A 154 13.99 12.56 -3.65
N TYR A 155 13.59 12.00 -4.78
CA TYR A 155 14.53 11.58 -5.83
C TYR A 155 15.02 12.74 -6.70
N GLY A 156 14.17 13.74 -6.98
CA GLY A 156 14.53 14.95 -7.74
C GLY A 156 15.64 15.76 -7.07
N ARG A 157 15.77 15.70 -5.74
CA ARG A 157 16.89 16.34 -5.01
C ARG A 157 18.22 15.60 -5.16
N THR A 158 18.20 14.34 -5.59
CA THR A 158 19.40 13.51 -5.73
C THR A 158 19.93 13.49 -7.17
N GLY A 159 19.10 13.90 -8.14
CA GLY A 159 19.47 13.95 -9.57
C GLY A 159 20.42 15.07 -9.97
N ASN A 160 20.61 16.10 -9.14
CA ASN A 160 21.46 17.27 -9.50
C ASN A 160 22.96 17.08 -9.19
N ARG A 161 23.44 15.84 -9.07
CA ARG A 161 24.82 15.53 -8.66
C ARG A 161 25.55 14.52 -9.55
N LYS A 162 24.98 14.13 -10.69
CA LYS A 162 25.60 13.23 -11.69
C LYS A 162 25.57 13.78 -13.11
N SER A 163 25.79 15.08 -13.25
CA SER A 163 26.11 15.71 -14.54
C SER A 163 27.07 16.87 -14.28
N GLY A 164 28.34 16.52 -14.06
CA GLY A 164 29.46 17.42 -13.82
C GLY A 164 30.74 16.61 -13.85
#